data_AF-A0AB38SCJ8-F1
#
_entry.id   AF-A0AB38SCJ8-F1
#
_cell.length_a   1.000
_cell.length_b   1.000
_cell.length_c   1.000
_cell.angle_alpha   90.00
_cell.angle_beta   90.00
_cell.angle_gamma   90.00
#
_symmetry.space_group_name_H-M   'P 1'
#
loop_
_entity.id
_entity.type
_entity.pdbx_description
1 polymer ?
#
loop_
_entity_poly.entity_id
_entity_poly.type
_entity_poly.pdbx_seq_one_letter_code
_entity_poly.pdbx_strand_id
1 'polypeptide(L)' 'MELTALERDSLSSLLGGPWISPPTFDHEIVARIIELGLVESEPRQSGEIEYRLTDAGQAALG' A
#
# COMPACT_ATOMS: atom_id res chain seq x y z
N MET A 1 4.86 -4.79 -16.08
CA MET A 1 4.40 -5.87 -15.18
C MET A 1 2.95 -5.58 -14.89
N GLU A 2 2.08 -6.59 -14.91
CA GLU A 2 0.66 -6.41 -14.59
C GLU A 2 0.43 -6.57 -13.09
N LEU A 3 -0.33 -5.63 -12.52
CA LEU A 3 -0.86 -5.73 -11.16
C LEU A 3 -2.11 -6.61 -11.16
N THR A 4 -2.29 -7.39 -10.10
CA THR A 4 -3.54 -8.11 -9.86
C THR A 4 -4.66 -7.13 -9.52
N ALA A 5 -5.91 -7.59 -9.60
CA ALA A 5 -7.06 -6.79 -9.19
C ALA A 5 -6.94 -6.32 -7.72
N LEU A 6 -6.53 -7.21 -6.81
CA LEU A 6 -6.35 -6.89 -5.40
C LEU A 6 -5.27 -5.82 -5.16
N GLU A 7 -4.16 -5.88 -5.90
CA GLU A 7 -3.10 -4.89 -5.79
C GLU A 7 -3.54 -3.52 -6.32
N ARG A 8 -4.28 -3.49 -7.45
CA ARG A 8 -4.87 -2.26 -7.97
C ARG A 8 -5.88 -1.66 -7.01
N ASP A 9 -6.74 -2.48 -6.40
CA ASP A 9 -7.72 -2.03 -5.40
C ASP A 9 -7.01 -1.47 -4.16
N SER A 10 -5.94 -2.14 -3.71
CA SER A 10 -5.13 -1.68 -2.57
C SER A 10 -4.48 -0.32 -2.87
N LEU A 11 -3.84 -0.16 -4.04
CA LEU A 11 -3.28 1.13 -4.45
C LEU A 11 -4.34 2.22 -4.59
N SER A 12 -5.49 1.88 -5.19
CA SER A 12 -6.60 2.83 -5.38
C SER A 12 -7.16 3.34 -4.06
N SER A 13 -7.17 2.51 -3.01
CA SER A 13 -7.59 2.92 -1.67
C SER A 13 -6.69 4.00 -1.04
N LEU A 14 -5.42 4.09 -1.47
CA LEU A 14 -4.44 5.06 -0.97
C LEU A 14 -4.46 6.40 -1.74
N LEU A 15 -5.26 6.52 -2.82
CA LEU A 15 -5.42 7.79 -3.55
C LEU A 15 -6.03 8.90 -2.68
N GLY A 16 -6.77 8.53 -1.64
CA GLY A 16 -7.34 9.47 -0.67
C GLY A 16 -6.34 10.02 0.36
N GLY A 17 -5.10 9.52 0.36
CA GLY A 17 -4.06 9.87 1.33
C GLY A 17 -3.53 8.64 2.09
N PRO A 18 -2.60 8.84 3.03
CA PRO A 18 -2.02 7.76 3.82
C PRO A 18 -3.09 6.98 4.59
N TRP A 19 -2.91 5.67 4.69
CA TRP A 19 -3.79 4.78 5.44
C TRP A 19 -3.02 4.07 6.55
N ILE A 20 -3.60 4.02 7.75
CA ILE A 20 -3.02 3.33 8.90
C ILE A 20 -3.73 2.00 9.06
N SER A 21 -2.97 0.91 9.05
CA SER A 21 -3.53 -0.42 9.19
C SER A 21 -3.98 -0.69 10.62
N PRO A 22 -5.11 -1.38 10.82
CA PRO A 22 -5.41 -1.96 12.12
C PRO A 22 -4.37 -3.05 12.46
N PRO A 23 -4.12 -3.35 13.76
CA PRO A 23 -3.15 -4.35 14.18
C PRO A 23 -3.40 -5.78 13.66
N THR A 24 -4.63 -6.07 13.20
CA THR A 24 -5.04 -7.37 12.66
C THR A 24 -4.96 -7.45 11.13
N PHE A 25 -4.44 -6.42 10.47
CA PHE A 25 -4.33 -6.41 9.02
C PHE A 25 -3.29 -7.43 8.55
N ASP A 26 -3.63 -8.18 7.48
CA ASP A 26 -2.70 -9.10 6.86
C ASP A 26 -1.77 -8.34 5.90
N HIS A 27 -0.55 -8.07 6.37
CA HIS A 27 0.43 -7.28 5.64
C HIS A 27 0.96 -8.00 4.38
N GLU A 28 0.75 -9.30 4.22
CA GLU A 28 1.10 -10.04 3.00
C GLU A 28 0.32 -9.53 1.78
N ILE A 29 -0.88 -8.96 1.98
CA ILE A 29 -1.71 -8.38 0.92
C ILE A 29 -0.98 -7.23 0.20
N VAL A 30 -0.17 -6.47 0.91
CA VAL A 30 0.53 -5.28 0.39
C VAL A 30 2.04 -5.48 0.24
N ALA A 31 2.59 -6.62 0.67
CA ALA A 31 4.01 -6.91 0.65
C ALA A 31 4.62 -6.72 -0.76
N ARG A 32 3.97 -7.29 -1.78
CA ARG A 32 4.46 -7.19 -3.16
C ARG A 32 4.44 -5.76 -3.71
N ILE A 33 3.41 -4.96 -3.44
CA ILE A 33 3.35 -3.57 -3.92
C ILE A 33 4.35 -2.66 -3.19
N ILE A 34 4.77 -3.02 -1.97
CA ILE A 34 5.87 -2.38 -1.25
C ILE A 34 7.22 -2.77 -1.86
N GLU A 35 7.44 -4.06 -2.13
CA GLU A 35 8.65 -4.54 -2.81
C GLU A 35 8.85 -3.92 -4.19
N LEU A 36 7.75 -3.64 -4.89
CA LEU A 36 7.74 -2.94 -6.17
C LEU A 36 7.94 -1.42 -6.05
N GLY A 37 8.02 -0.87 -4.85
CA GLY A 37 8.18 0.57 -4.60
C GLY A 37 6.93 1.41 -4.95
N LEU A 38 5.76 0.79 -5.04
CA LEU A 38 4.49 1.46 -5.34
C LEU A 38 3.84 2.03 -4.07
N VAL A 39 4.20 1.47 -2.92
CA VAL A 39 3.75 1.90 -1.60
C VAL A 39 4.96 1.98 -0.66
N GLU A 40 5.05 3.07 0.08
CA GLU A 40 5.94 3.20 1.24
C GLU A 40 5.21 2.74 2.50
N SER A 41 5.94 2.11 3.41
CA SER A 41 5.43 1.69 4.72
C SER A 41 6.27 2.29 5.85
N GLU A 42 5.61 2.82 6.87
CA GLU A 42 6.23 3.38 8.06
C GLU A 42 5.60 2.77 9.32
N PRO A 43 6.37 2.05 10.16
CA PRO A 43 5.88 1.58 11.44
C PRO A 43 5.44 2.75 12.33
N ARG A 44 4.27 2.62 12.95
CA ARG A 44 3.73 3.57 13.93
C ARG A 44 3.81 2.98 15.34
N GLN A 45 3.26 3.70 16.33
CA GLN A 45 3.20 3.21 17.70
C GLN A 45 2.32 1.95 17.77
N SER A 46 2.62 1.03 18.70
CA SER A 46 1.73 -0.10 19.01
C SER A 46 1.46 -1.11 17.87
N GLY A 47 2.38 -1.23 16.89
CA GLY A 47 2.32 -2.28 15.84
C GLY A 47 1.45 -1.92 14.62
N GLU A 48 0.94 -0.70 14.57
CA GLU A 48 0.30 -0.15 13.38
C GLU A 48 1.34 0.16 12.30
N ILE A 49 0.94 0.11 11.02
CA ILE A 49 1.77 0.51 9.89
C ILE A 49 1.00 1.56 9.08
N GLU A 50 1.64 2.70 8.84
CA GLU A 50 1.15 3.68 7.88
C GLU A 50 1.64 3.31 6.48
N TYR A 51 0.72 3.32 5.52
CA TYR A 51 0.97 3.08 4.11
C TYR A 51 0.73 4.35 3.32
N ARG A 52 1.66 4.67 2.42
CA ARG A 52 1.58 5.84 1.56
C ARG A 52 1.82 5.47 0.11
N LEU A 53 0.96 5.96 -0.78
CA LEU A 53 1.14 5.80 -2.22
C LEU A 53 2.38 6.60 -2.68
N THR A 54 3.22 5.98 -3.50
CA THR A 54 4.35 6.67 -4.14
C THR A 54 3.94 7.24 -5.50
N ASP A 55 4.78 8.11 -6.06
CA ASP A 55 4.60 8.60 -7.43
C ASP A 55 4.56 7.44 -8.45
N ALA A 56 5.37 6.38 -8.22
CA ALA A 56 5.37 5.18 -9.05
C ALA A 56 4.07 4.37 -8.88
N GLY A 57 3.55 4.27 -7.66
CA GLY A 57 2.26 3.64 -7.38
C GLY A 57 1.10 4.38 -8.05
N GLN A 58 1.12 5.70 -8.03
CA GLN A 58 0.13 6.52 -8.72
C GLN A 58 0.21 6.31 -10.24
N ALA A 59 1.42 6.32 -10.83
CA ALA A 59 1.61 6.07 -12.25
C ALA A 59 1.19 4.64 -12.68
N ALA A 60 1.25 3.66 -11.77
CA ALA A 60 0.84 2.28 -12.05
C ALA A 60 -0.70 2.10 -12.14
N LEU A 61 -1.49 3.08 -11.70
CA LEU A 61 -2.95 3.06 -11.77
C LEU A 61 -3.53 3.62 -13.08
N GLY A 62 -2.75 4.34 -13.89
CA GLY A 62 -3.18 4.90 -15.17
C GLY A 62 -2.44 6.15 -15.58
#